data_AF-T0M9D1-F1
#
_entry.id   AF-T0M9D1-F1
#
_cell.length_a   1.000
_cell.length_b   1.000
_cell.length_c   1.000
_cell.angle_alpha   90.00
_cell.angle_beta   90.00
_cell.angle_gamma   90.00
#
_symmetry.space_group_name_H-M   'P 1'
#
loop_
_entity.id
_entity.type
_entity.pdbx_description
1 polymer ?
#
loop_
_entity_poly.entity_id
_entity_poly.type
_entity_poly.pdbx_seq_one_letter_code
_entity_poly.pdbx_strand_id
1 'polypeptide(L)'
;MSNAGIQATKSAGPLAGSWAVMNYLGYRGYTELAAKTLSAYERISQGIKSIGYEITGKPDATIFAFQDNINSIFQTGVKMIEKGWYPQIQPSNIKLGLPSTVHLNISPVHVEVADEFLSTLEGIHKNLSDDSAAGKLAIDSADKTAEYLAHMLEQHPENKTLFFHMLYHLDPGKGEEIFRKMTDRDFHASME
;
A
#
# COMPACT_ATOMS: atom_id res chain seq x y z
N MET A 1 11.40 33.05 -24.32
CA MET A 1 11.04 32.50 -22.99
C MET A 1 11.39 31.02 -23.00
N SER A 2 12.48 30.59 -22.37
CA SER A 2 12.82 29.16 -22.34
C SER A 2 13.11 28.69 -20.91
N ASN A 3 12.05 28.38 -20.18
CA ASN A 3 12.14 27.26 -19.28
C ASN A 3 10.79 26.53 -19.27
N ALA A 4 10.66 25.49 -20.10
CA ALA A 4 9.42 24.71 -20.25
C ALA A 4 9.16 23.74 -19.07
N GLY A 5 9.72 24.00 -17.89
CA GLY A 5 9.50 23.24 -16.65
C GLY A 5 10.30 23.83 -15.49
N ILE A 6 10.48 23.08 -14.39
CA ILE A 6 11.19 23.60 -13.19
C ILE A 6 12.70 23.70 -13.43
N GLN A 7 13.32 22.68 -14.03
CA GLN A 7 14.78 22.64 -14.24
C GLN A 7 15.22 23.36 -15.52
N ALA A 8 16.31 24.13 -15.45
CA ALA A 8 16.95 24.74 -16.61
C ALA A 8 17.78 23.72 -17.42
N THR A 9 18.80 23.10 -16.80
CA THR A 9 19.55 21.98 -17.39
C THR A 9 18.84 20.67 -17.05
N LYS A 10 18.56 19.84 -18.06
CA LYS A 10 17.91 18.52 -17.89
C LYS A 10 18.68 17.44 -18.64
N SER A 11 18.68 16.23 -18.10
CA SER A 11 19.30 15.07 -18.77
C SER A 11 18.51 14.70 -20.03
N ALA A 12 19.20 14.55 -21.16
CA ALA A 12 18.60 14.09 -22.41
C ALA A 12 18.31 12.58 -22.42
N GLY A 13 18.92 11.81 -21.51
CA GLY A 13 18.78 10.35 -21.44
C GLY A 13 17.34 9.87 -21.27
N PRO A 14 16.60 10.30 -20.23
CA PRO A 14 15.20 9.91 -20.04
C PRO A 14 14.29 10.34 -21.18
N LEU A 15 14.57 11.49 -21.82
CA LEU A 15 13.82 11.96 -22.99
C LEU A 15 14.04 11.03 -24.20
N ALA A 16 15.30 10.72 -24.51
CA ALA A 16 15.65 9.79 -25.59
C ALA A 16 15.09 8.39 -25.34
N GLY A 17 15.15 7.90 -24.10
CA GLY A 17 14.56 6.62 -23.68
C GLY A 17 13.04 6.60 -23.85
N SER A 18 12.35 7.66 -23.42
CA SER A 18 10.89 7.78 -23.60
C SER A 18 10.50 7.78 -25.07
N TRP A 19 11.22 8.55 -25.90
CA TRP A 19 11.01 8.56 -27.35
C TRP A 19 11.24 7.17 -27.97
N ALA A 20 12.32 6.49 -27.57
CA ALA A 20 12.63 5.15 -28.07
C ALA A 20 11.54 4.13 -27.70
N VAL A 21 11.06 4.12 -26.45
CA VAL A 21 9.98 3.24 -26.00
C VAL A 21 8.67 3.53 -26.74
N MET A 22 8.32 4.81 -26.93
CA MET A 22 7.11 5.19 -27.67
C MET A 22 7.13 4.67 -29.12
N ASN A 23 8.29 4.76 -29.79
CA ASN A 23 8.44 4.28 -31.16
C ASN A 23 8.53 2.74 -31.24
N TYR A 24 9.21 2.11 -30.27
CA TYR A 24 9.35 0.66 -30.21
C TYR A 24 8.01 -0.04 -29.95
N LEU A 25 7.24 0.42 -28.96
CA LEU A 25 5.93 -0.14 -28.66
C LEU A 25 4.91 0.26 -29.73
N GLY A 26 4.90 1.54 -30.11
CA GLY A 26 3.90 2.12 -30.99
C GLY A 26 2.48 1.89 -30.47
N TYR A 27 1.49 2.17 -31.32
CA TYR A 27 0.08 1.98 -30.98
C TYR A 27 -0.23 0.53 -30.56
N ARG A 28 0.21 -0.45 -31.34
CA ARG A 28 -0.09 -1.87 -31.11
C ARG A 28 0.48 -2.37 -29.78
N GLY A 29 1.75 -2.08 -29.48
CA GLY A 29 2.38 -2.49 -28.23
C GLY A 29 1.69 -1.89 -27.01
N TYR A 30 1.32 -0.60 -27.05
CA TYR A 30 0.55 -0.01 -25.96
C TYR A 30 -0.85 -0.63 -25.82
N THR A 31 -1.54 -0.93 -26.91
CA THR A 31 -2.85 -1.63 -26.86
C THR A 31 -2.73 -3.03 -26.26
N GLU A 32 -1.69 -3.78 -26.63
CA GLU A 32 -1.43 -5.12 -26.07
C GLU A 32 -1.11 -5.06 -24.57
N LEU A 33 -0.27 -4.11 -24.13
CA LEU A 33 0.02 -3.92 -22.72
C LEU A 33 -1.22 -3.50 -21.93
N ALA A 34 -2.06 -2.62 -22.49
CA ALA A 34 -3.32 -2.23 -21.87
C ALA A 34 -4.27 -3.44 -21.73
N ALA A 35 -4.39 -4.27 -22.77
CA ALA A 35 -5.21 -5.49 -22.73
C ALA A 35 -4.72 -6.48 -21.67
N LYS A 36 -3.41 -6.71 -21.57
CA LYS A 36 -2.82 -7.55 -20.50
C LYS A 36 -3.12 -6.99 -19.10
N THR A 37 -2.98 -5.67 -18.94
CA THR A 37 -3.25 -5.02 -17.66
C THR A 37 -4.72 -5.16 -17.25
N LEU A 38 -5.64 -4.96 -18.20
CA LEU A 38 -7.07 -5.13 -17.95
C LEU A 38 -7.43 -6.57 -17.61
N SER A 39 -6.88 -7.55 -18.33
CA SER A 39 -7.08 -8.97 -18.05
C SER A 39 -6.58 -9.35 -16.65
N ALA A 40 -5.39 -8.88 -16.25
CA ALA A 40 -4.87 -9.08 -14.91
C ALA A 40 -5.77 -8.41 -13.85
N TYR A 41 -6.24 -7.19 -14.10
CA TYR A 41 -7.15 -6.47 -13.21
C TYR A 41 -8.47 -7.22 -13.02
N GLU A 42 -9.11 -7.67 -14.09
CA GLU A 42 -10.37 -8.42 -14.02
C GLU A 42 -10.19 -9.72 -13.23
N ARG A 43 -9.12 -10.47 -13.49
CA ARG A 43 -8.81 -11.71 -12.79
C ARG A 43 -8.58 -11.49 -11.30
N ILE A 44 -7.71 -10.54 -10.95
CA ILE A 44 -7.35 -10.27 -9.56
C ILE A 44 -8.54 -9.67 -8.80
N SER A 45 -9.26 -8.71 -9.39
CA SER A 45 -10.43 -8.08 -8.74
C SER A 45 -11.58 -9.06 -8.50
N GLN A 46 -11.86 -9.95 -9.46
CA GLN A 46 -12.87 -11.01 -9.29
C GLN A 46 -12.42 -12.04 -8.25
N GLY A 47 -11.14 -12.44 -8.26
CA GLY A 47 -10.56 -13.35 -7.28
C GLY A 47 -10.64 -12.80 -5.86
N ILE A 48 -10.24 -11.53 -5.66
CA ILE A 48 -10.32 -10.82 -4.36
C ILE A 48 -11.76 -10.85 -3.82
N LYS A 49 -12.75 -10.52 -4.65
CA LYS A 49 -14.17 -10.59 -4.26
C LYS A 49 -14.62 -12.01 -3.91
N SER A 50 -14.14 -13.00 -4.66
CA SER A 50 -14.51 -14.41 -4.45
C SER A 50 -13.93 -14.97 -3.14
N ILE A 51 -12.82 -14.41 -2.65
CA ILE A 51 -12.21 -14.78 -1.37
C ILE A 51 -13.03 -14.25 -0.18
N GLY A 52 -13.72 -13.11 -0.34
CA GLY A 52 -14.54 -12.48 0.71
C GLY A 52 -14.21 -11.01 0.98
N TYR A 53 -13.19 -10.47 0.33
CA TYR A 53 -12.82 -9.06 0.44
C TYR A 53 -13.78 -8.16 -0.34
N GLU A 54 -13.87 -6.90 0.09
CA GLU A 54 -14.68 -5.87 -0.57
C GLU A 54 -13.78 -4.88 -1.31
N ILE A 55 -14.01 -4.65 -2.60
CA ILE A 55 -13.33 -3.59 -3.34
C ILE A 55 -13.93 -2.25 -2.95
N THR A 56 -13.09 -1.28 -2.61
CA THR A 56 -13.53 0.07 -2.25
C THR A 56 -14.06 0.80 -3.49
N GLY A 57 -15.34 1.16 -3.45
CA GLY A 57 -16.00 1.88 -4.56
C GLY A 57 -16.19 1.02 -5.81
N LYS A 58 -16.20 1.67 -6.98
CA LYS A 58 -16.36 1.02 -8.28
C LYS A 58 -15.25 1.50 -9.24
N PRO A 59 -14.05 0.91 -9.15
CA PRO A 59 -12.93 1.32 -9.98
C PRO A 59 -13.17 0.96 -11.46
N ASP A 60 -13.10 1.97 -12.33
CA ASP A 60 -13.08 1.81 -13.79
C ASP A 60 -11.63 1.67 -14.34
N ALA A 61 -10.65 1.61 -13.45
CA ALA A 61 -9.22 1.63 -13.74
C ALA A 61 -8.47 0.48 -13.07
N THR A 62 -7.21 0.28 -13.48
CA THR A 62 -6.32 -0.81 -13.03
C THR A 62 -5.65 -0.52 -11.67
N ILE A 63 -6.01 0.59 -11.04
CA ILE A 63 -5.55 1.01 -9.72
C ILE A 63 -6.75 0.97 -8.80
N PHE A 64 -6.70 0.13 -7.77
CA PHE A 64 -7.82 -0.08 -6.86
C PHE A 64 -7.35 -0.50 -5.49
N ALA A 65 -8.26 -0.42 -4.52
CA ALA A 65 -8.03 -0.87 -3.16
C ALA A 65 -9.15 -1.82 -2.72
N PHE A 66 -8.84 -2.67 -1.75
CA PHE A 66 -9.81 -3.57 -1.13
C PHE A 66 -9.65 -3.59 0.38
N GLN A 67 -10.74 -3.93 1.07
CA GLN A 67 -10.85 -4.03 2.51
C GLN A 67 -11.37 -5.40 2.93
N ASP A 68 -11.25 -5.68 4.22
CA ASP A 68 -11.82 -6.86 4.87
C ASP A 68 -12.74 -6.37 6.00
N ASN A 69 -13.96 -6.89 6.03
CA ASN A 69 -14.96 -6.56 7.06
C ASN A 69 -14.94 -7.55 8.23
N ILE A 70 -14.19 -8.66 8.09
CA ILE A 70 -14.09 -9.74 9.07
C ILE A 70 -12.72 -9.66 9.73
N ASN A 71 -11.63 -9.69 8.94
CA ASN A 71 -10.27 -9.71 9.47
C ASN A 71 -9.60 -8.33 9.44
N SER A 72 -8.46 -8.21 10.13
CA SER A 72 -7.58 -7.07 9.95
C SER A 72 -6.94 -7.08 8.54
N ILE A 73 -7.37 -6.15 7.70
CA ILE A 73 -6.77 -5.89 6.38
C ILE A 73 -5.29 -5.49 6.49
N PHE A 74 -4.88 -4.90 7.62
CA PHE A 74 -3.49 -4.59 7.89
C PHE A 74 -2.66 -5.86 8.09
N GLN A 75 -3.14 -6.79 8.93
CA GLN A 75 -2.46 -8.08 9.12
C GLN A 75 -2.38 -8.88 7.82
N THR A 76 -3.43 -8.79 6.98
CA THR A 76 -3.41 -9.34 5.61
C THR A 76 -2.22 -8.78 4.83
N GLY A 77 -2.06 -7.46 4.78
CA GLY A 77 -0.95 -6.81 4.09
C GLY A 77 0.43 -7.22 4.61
N VAL A 78 0.62 -7.31 5.92
CA VAL A 78 1.90 -7.77 6.51
C VAL A 78 2.20 -9.21 6.13
N LYS A 79 1.22 -10.11 6.24
CA LYS A 79 1.43 -11.52 5.84
C LYS A 79 1.72 -11.66 4.35
N MET A 80 1.15 -10.80 3.50
CA MET A 80 1.51 -10.75 2.08
C MET A 80 2.98 -10.36 1.90
N ILE A 81 3.48 -9.37 2.65
CA ILE A 81 4.90 -8.97 2.64
C ILE A 81 5.83 -10.09 3.10
N GLU A 82 5.46 -10.81 4.17
CA GLU A 82 6.22 -12.00 4.62
C GLU A 82 6.28 -13.11 3.56
N LYS A 83 5.28 -13.16 2.67
CA LYS A 83 5.22 -14.09 1.53
C LYS A 83 5.86 -13.53 0.25
N GLY A 84 6.54 -12.38 0.33
CA GLY A 84 7.26 -11.77 -0.80
C GLY A 84 6.42 -10.86 -1.69
N TRP A 85 5.18 -10.55 -1.29
CA TRP A 85 4.30 -9.63 -2.01
C TRP A 85 4.31 -8.26 -1.36
N TYR A 86 4.47 -7.19 -2.14
CA TYR A 86 4.60 -5.83 -1.60
C TYR A 86 3.41 -4.94 -2.00
N PRO A 87 2.17 -5.25 -1.58
CA PRO A 87 1.06 -4.37 -1.84
C PRO A 87 1.15 -3.12 -0.94
N GLN A 88 0.50 -2.04 -1.34
CA GLN A 88 0.52 -0.81 -0.55
C GLN A 88 -0.56 -0.88 0.52
N ILE A 89 -0.18 -0.97 1.79
CA ILE A 89 -1.12 -0.88 2.91
C ILE A 89 -1.47 0.60 3.12
N GLN A 90 -2.75 0.94 3.07
CA GLN A 90 -3.24 2.29 3.29
C GLN A 90 -3.93 2.35 4.66
N PRO A 91 -3.43 3.18 5.60
CA PRO A 91 -4.07 3.34 6.89
C PRO A 91 -5.42 4.04 6.74
N SER A 92 -6.32 3.72 7.65
CA SER A 92 -7.63 4.33 7.74
C SER A 92 -7.61 5.76 8.30
N ASN A 93 -8.72 6.48 8.13
CA ASN A 93 -8.94 7.79 8.70
C ASN A 93 -10.39 7.96 9.18
N ILE A 94 -10.60 8.01 10.49
CA ILE A 94 -11.95 8.11 11.11
C ILE A 94 -12.65 9.42 10.72
N LYS A 95 -11.94 10.54 10.75
CA LYS A 95 -12.53 11.87 10.49
C LYS A 95 -13.05 11.98 9.05
N LEU A 96 -12.39 11.30 8.12
CA LEU A 96 -12.77 11.27 6.70
C LEU A 96 -13.66 10.06 6.34
N GLY A 97 -13.95 9.18 7.30
CA GLY A 97 -14.72 7.95 7.05
C GLY A 97 -14.02 6.99 6.09
N LEU A 98 -12.67 7.01 6.05
CA LEU A 98 -11.89 6.15 5.17
C LEU A 98 -11.47 4.87 5.92
N PRO A 99 -11.85 3.68 5.43
CA PRO A 99 -11.43 2.42 6.01
C PRO A 99 -9.96 2.12 5.69
N SER A 100 -9.38 1.16 6.40
CA SER A 100 -8.04 0.67 6.08
C SER A 100 -8.16 -0.20 4.84
N THR A 101 -7.18 -0.12 3.95
CA THR A 101 -7.24 -0.90 2.71
C THR A 101 -5.87 -1.42 2.32
N VAL A 102 -5.88 -2.43 1.45
CA VAL A 102 -4.71 -2.80 0.66
C VAL A 102 -4.94 -2.30 -0.77
N HIS A 103 -4.01 -1.48 -1.24
CA HIS A 103 -4.01 -0.85 -2.55
C HIS A 103 -3.08 -1.57 -3.52
N LEU A 104 -3.57 -1.77 -4.74
CA LEU A 104 -2.89 -2.43 -5.84
C LEU A 104 -2.84 -1.50 -7.06
N ASN A 105 -1.66 -1.44 -7.69
CA ASN A 105 -1.50 -0.88 -9.02
C ASN A 105 -1.22 -2.03 -9.99
N ILE A 106 -2.20 -2.37 -10.83
CA ILE A 106 -2.05 -3.47 -11.77
C ILE A 106 -1.30 -3.00 -13.01
N SER A 107 -0.31 -3.80 -13.40
CA SER A 107 0.53 -3.59 -14.58
C SER A 107 0.52 -4.84 -15.46
N PRO A 108 1.03 -4.78 -16.70
CA PRO A 108 0.98 -5.91 -17.64
C PRO A 108 1.62 -7.19 -17.14
N VAL A 109 2.65 -7.10 -16.28
CA VAL A 109 3.37 -8.28 -15.76
C VAL A 109 2.54 -9.09 -14.77
N HIS A 110 1.50 -8.49 -14.17
CA HIS A 110 0.70 -9.17 -13.16
C HIS A 110 -0.19 -10.28 -13.75
N VAL A 111 -0.37 -10.33 -15.07
CA VAL A 111 -1.10 -11.43 -15.72
C VAL A 111 -0.48 -12.80 -15.45
N GLU A 112 0.84 -12.84 -15.28
CA GLU A 112 1.62 -14.07 -15.10
C GLU A 112 1.56 -14.60 -13.66
N VAL A 113 1.29 -13.71 -12.70
CA VAL A 113 1.38 -14.01 -11.26
C VAL A 113 0.04 -13.88 -10.52
N ALA A 114 -1.03 -13.57 -11.23
CA ALA A 114 -2.36 -13.32 -10.66
C ALA A 114 -2.89 -14.50 -9.83
N ASP A 115 -2.71 -15.74 -10.29
CA ASP A 115 -3.18 -16.92 -9.55
C ASP A 115 -2.40 -17.16 -8.27
N GLU A 116 -1.08 -17.01 -8.34
CA GLU A 116 -0.20 -17.20 -7.18
C GLU A 116 -0.49 -16.14 -6.10
N PHE A 117 -0.71 -14.89 -6.54
CA PHE A 117 -1.16 -13.81 -5.67
C PHE A 117 -2.47 -14.15 -4.98
N LEU A 118 -3.49 -14.57 -5.75
CA LEU A 118 -4.82 -14.92 -5.23
C LEU A 118 -4.78 -16.13 -4.30
N SER A 119 -4.00 -17.16 -4.63
CA SER A 119 -3.81 -18.34 -3.78
C SER A 119 -3.14 -17.98 -2.46
N THR A 120 -2.14 -17.10 -2.49
CA THR A 120 -1.47 -16.61 -1.26
C THR A 120 -2.46 -15.82 -0.40
N LEU A 121 -3.21 -14.91 -1.02
CA LEU A 121 -4.19 -14.08 -0.36
C LEU A 121 -5.32 -14.90 0.27
N GLU A 122 -5.85 -15.90 -0.45
CA GLU A 122 -6.87 -16.81 0.06
C GLU A 122 -6.35 -17.64 1.25
N GLY A 123 -5.11 -18.13 1.15
CA GLY A 123 -4.44 -18.84 2.24
C GLY A 123 -4.29 -17.97 3.48
N ILE A 124 -4.02 -16.68 3.32
CA ILE A 124 -3.97 -15.72 4.43
C ILE A 124 -5.37 -15.49 5.00
N HIS A 125 -6.37 -15.21 4.17
CA HIS A 125 -7.75 -14.97 4.61
C HIS A 125 -8.31 -16.14 5.43
N LYS A 126 -8.02 -17.40 5.04
CA LYS A 126 -8.48 -18.60 5.76
C LYS A 126 -7.78 -18.80 7.12
N ASN A 127 -6.53 -18.36 7.25
CA ASN A 127 -5.70 -18.60 8.43
C ASN A 127 -5.61 -17.38 9.37
N LEU A 128 -6.23 -16.26 9.01
CA LEU A 128 -6.47 -15.17 9.93
C LEU A 128 -7.68 -15.55 10.79
N SER A 129 -7.44 -15.79 12.07
CA SER A 129 -8.50 -15.88 13.07
C SER A 129 -8.89 -14.47 13.51
N ASP A 130 -10.17 -14.29 13.85
CA ASP A 130 -10.74 -13.07 14.44
C ASP A 130 -9.87 -12.55 15.59
N ASP A 131 -8.94 -11.64 15.29
CA ASP A 131 -8.05 -11.07 16.29
C ASP A 131 -8.73 -9.84 16.89
N SER A 132 -9.76 -10.13 17.69
CA SER A 132 -10.41 -9.15 18.59
C SER A 132 -9.44 -8.45 19.54
N ALA A 133 -8.16 -8.84 19.58
CA ALA A 133 -7.10 -8.16 20.31
C ALA A 133 -6.77 -6.75 19.77
N ALA A 134 -7.08 -6.44 18.51
CA ALA A 134 -6.94 -5.07 17.99
C ALA A 134 -7.93 -4.07 18.61
N GLY A 135 -8.97 -4.55 19.31
CA GLY A 135 -10.01 -3.74 19.96
C GLY A 135 -9.64 -3.15 21.32
N LYS A 136 -8.41 -3.33 21.84
CA LYS A 136 -7.98 -2.79 23.14
C LYS A 136 -6.68 -2.02 23.03
N LEU A 137 -6.74 -0.77 22.57
CA LEU A 137 -5.73 0.26 22.90
C LEU A 137 -6.34 1.65 22.70
N ALA A 138 -7.32 1.97 23.54
CA ALA A 138 -7.70 3.36 23.79
C ALA A 138 -6.69 3.93 24.79
N ILE A 139 -5.82 4.86 24.35
CA ILE A 139 -4.86 5.54 25.23
C ILE A 139 -5.44 6.90 25.65
N ASP A 140 -5.59 7.07 26.96
CA ASP A 140 -6.29 8.17 27.64
C ASP A 140 -5.37 9.37 27.98
N SER A 141 -4.29 9.55 27.24
CA SER A 141 -3.32 10.62 27.53
C SER A 141 -2.56 11.01 26.27
N ALA A 142 -2.76 12.25 25.85
CA ALA A 142 -2.47 12.76 24.53
C ALA A 142 -1.03 13.27 24.33
N ASP A 143 -0.30 13.58 25.40
CA ASP A 143 0.89 14.46 25.30
C ASP A 143 2.25 13.72 25.38
N LYS A 144 2.26 12.41 25.62
CA LYS A 144 3.50 11.58 25.63
C LYS A 144 3.42 10.31 24.77
N THR A 145 2.31 10.14 24.08
CA THR A 145 2.00 8.92 23.31
C THR A 145 2.96 8.72 22.14
N ALA A 146 3.34 9.80 21.46
CA ALA A 146 4.18 9.73 20.28
C ALA A 146 5.59 9.20 20.56
N GLU A 147 6.21 9.69 21.64
CA GLU A 147 7.54 9.24 22.07
C GLU A 147 7.51 7.80 22.59
N TYR A 148 6.48 7.46 23.37
CA TYR A 148 6.29 6.11 23.87
C TYR A 148 6.09 5.09 22.72
N LEU A 149 5.27 5.44 21.72
CA LEU A 149 5.02 4.57 20.56
C LEU A 149 6.25 4.45 19.68
N ALA A 150 6.94 5.55 19.37
CA ALA A 150 8.18 5.50 18.60
C ALA A 150 9.22 4.60 19.30
N HIS A 151 9.41 4.76 20.61
CA HIS A 151 10.36 3.94 21.37
C HIS A 151 9.93 2.47 21.48
N MET A 152 8.63 2.21 21.67
CA MET A 152 8.08 0.86 21.71
C MET A 152 8.26 0.15 20.36
N LEU A 153 8.04 0.84 19.24
CA LEU A 153 8.25 0.30 17.89
C LEU A 153 9.71 0.06 17.55
N GLU A 154 10.62 0.87 18.09
CA GLU A 154 12.06 0.65 17.97
C GLU A 154 12.49 -0.64 18.67
N GLN A 155 12.01 -0.86 19.90
CA GLN A 155 12.38 -2.05 20.68
C GLN A 155 11.64 -3.31 20.24
N HIS A 156 10.46 -3.13 19.63
CA HIS A 156 9.57 -4.21 19.20
C HIS A 156 9.09 -3.97 17.76
N PRO A 157 9.94 -4.20 16.75
CA PRO A 157 9.58 -4.01 15.34
C PRO A 157 8.34 -4.82 14.91
N GLU A 158 8.07 -5.94 15.57
CA GLU A 158 6.87 -6.77 15.41
C GLU A 158 5.57 -6.00 15.72
N ASN A 159 5.65 -4.96 16.55
CA ASN A 159 4.53 -4.12 16.93
C ASN A 159 4.26 -2.99 15.93
N LYS A 160 5.00 -2.88 14.81
CA LYS A 160 4.64 -1.95 13.71
C LYS A 160 3.19 -2.12 13.29
N THR A 161 2.70 -3.35 13.32
CA THR A 161 1.30 -3.69 13.09
C THR A 161 0.35 -2.92 14.01
N LEU A 162 0.66 -2.89 15.30
CA LEU A 162 -0.11 -2.18 16.30
C LEU A 162 -0.07 -0.66 16.05
N PHE A 163 1.07 -0.10 15.65
CA PHE A 163 1.17 1.33 15.33
C PHE A 163 0.31 1.75 14.15
N PHE A 164 0.28 0.98 13.07
CA PHE A 164 -0.60 1.28 11.94
C PHE A 164 -2.08 1.18 12.31
N HIS A 165 -2.45 0.25 13.20
CA HIS A 165 -3.78 0.21 13.80
C HIS A 165 -4.07 1.44 14.67
N MET A 166 -3.08 1.94 15.41
CA MET A 166 -3.23 3.13 16.25
C MET A 166 -3.30 4.43 15.45
N LEU A 167 -2.62 4.54 14.31
CA LEU A 167 -2.73 5.69 13.40
C LEU A 167 -4.18 6.00 13.04
N TYR A 168 -5.05 4.98 13.00
CA TYR A 168 -6.48 5.16 12.76
C TYR A 168 -7.17 6.04 13.82
N HIS A 169 -6.79 5.86 15.08
CA HIS A 169 -7.43 6.51 16.22
C HIS A 169 -6.70 7.78 16.66
N LEU A 170 -5.51 8.04 16.12
CA LEU A 170 -4.72 9.22 16.43
C LEU A 170 -5.20 10.44 15.66
N ASP A 171 -5.03 11.60 16.28
CA ASP A 171 -5.17 12.86 15.55
C ASP A 171 -4.12 12.92 14.41
N PRO A 172 -4.47 13.36 13.19
CA PRO A 172 -3.55 13.38 12.05
C PRO A 172 -2.22 14.10 12.34
N GLY A 173 -2.23 15.19 13.10
CA GLY A 173 -1.00 15.92 13.46
C GLY A 173 -0.06 15.08 14.32
N LYS A 174 -0.61 14.20 15.17
CA LYS A 174 0.18 13.27 15.99
C LYS A 174 0.70 12.10 15.19
N GLY A 175 -0.09 11.59 14.25
CA GLY A 175 0.35 10.55 13.31
C GLY A 175 1.55 11.02 12.48
N GLU A 176 1.47 12.24 11.95
CA GLU A 176 2.57 12.89 11.22
C GLU A 176 3.82 13.09 12.09
N GLU A 177 3.65 13.56 13.34
CA GLU A 177 4.77 13.75 14.26
C GLU A 177 5.53 12.44 14.54
N ILE A 178 4.80 11.34 14.76
CA ILE A 178 5.41 10.02 15.00
C ILE A 178 6.13 9.53 13.75
N PHE A 179 5.47 9.62 12.59
CA PHE A 179 6.05 9.17 11.33
C PHE A 179 7.36 9.92 11.03
N ARG A 180 7.36 11.25 11.18
CA ARG A 180 8.56 12.09 11.01
C ARG A 180 9.69 11.66 11.94
N LYS A 181 9.42 11.40 13.23
CA LYS A 181 10.43 10.95 14.19
C LYS A 181 11.01 9.57 13.83
N MET A 182 10.20 8.67 13.28
CA MET A 182 10.66 7.37 12.80
C MET A 182 11.56 7.52 11.56
N THR A 183 11.13 8.32 10.57
CA THR A 183 11.87 8.47 9.30
C THR A 183 13.12 9.34 9.41
N ASP A 184 13.13 10.36 10.27
CA ASP A 184 14.29 11.22 10.48
C ASP A 184 15.50 10.43 11.05
N ARG A 185 15.25 9.35 11.81
CA ARG A 185 16.32 8.50 12.38
C ARG A 185 16.92 7.54 11.36
N ASP A 186 16.12 6.97 10.46
CA ASP A 186 16.61 6.09 9.37
C ASP A 186 17.57 6.84 8.42
N PHE A 187 17.35 8.15 8.21
CA PHE A 187 18.26 8.99 7.43
C PHE A 187 19.61 9.22 8.12
N HIS A 188 19.64 9.35 9.46
CA HIS A 188 20.87 9.60 10.20
C HIS A 188 21.69 8.34 10.48
N ALA A 189 21.09 7.15 10.58
CA ALA A 189 21.82 5.89 10.73
C ALA A 189 22.67 5.50 9.50
N SER A 190 22.39 6.07 8.33
CA SER A 190 23.18 5.88 7.10
C SER A 190 24.37 6.84 6.95
N MET A 191 24.58 7.73 7.94
CA MET A 191 25.64 8.75 7.95
C MET A 191 26.74 8.48 8.99
N GLU A 192 26.71 7.32 9.66
CA GLU A 192 27.82 6.76 10.45
C GLU A 192 28.41 5.53 9.75
#